data_AF-S2N8P1-F1
#
_entry.id   AF-S2N8P1-F1
#
_cell.length_a   1.000
_cell.length_b   1.000
_cell.length_c   1.000
_cell.angle_alpha   90.00
_cell.angle_beta   90.00
_cell.angle_gamma   90.00
#
_symmetry.space_group_name_H-M   'P 1'
#
loop_
_entity.id
_entity.type
_entity.pdbx_description
1 polymer ?
#
loop_
_entity_poly.entity_id
_entity_poly.type
_entity_poly.pdbx_seq_one_letter_code
_entity_poly.pdbx_strand_id
1 'polypeptide(L)'
;MLITVLLLIVLYLVRQHSLATRCFHCLLAVLSGLSIHTWLTFLLASGLIIFSVADWHERTVPFFSFTGWCLTLLVCFPHDLFGMMLLAVMIGGLAVVSQGLGSADVILIALLACVLRLEAALIVTLIACGTACLHWIAARPPSLPMISHLAAGYACFALVNGGL
;
A
#
# COMPACT_ATOMS: atom_id res chain seq x y z
N MET A 1 17.09 -0.43 13.50
CA MET A 1 17.86 -0.77 12.29
C MET A 1 16.99 -0.89 11.03
N LEU A 2 15.80 -1.53 11.09
CA LEU A 2 14.93 -1.65 9.91
C LEU A 2 14.31 -0.31 9.47
N ILE A 3 13.92 0.54 10.42
CA ILE A 3 13.42 1.91 10.16
C ILE A 3 14.45 2.74 9.39
N THR A 4 15.72 2.69 9.80
CA THR A 4 16.80 3.43 9.14
C THR A 4 17.02 2.95 7.71
N VAL A 5 16.91 1.64 7.45
CA VAL A 5 17.00 1.09 6.09
C VAL A 5 15.84 1.59 5.22
N LEU A 6 14.61 1.54 5.73
CA LEU A 6 13.43 2.08 5.04
C LEU A 6 13.55 3.57 4.74
N LEU A 7 14.04 4.35 5.69
CA LEU A 7 14.26 5.77 5.51
C LEU A 7 15.29 6.04 4.40
N LEU A 8 16.39 5.27 4.35
CA LEU A 8 17.41 5.39 3.31
C LEU A 8 16.84 5.02 1.92
N ILE A 9 16.04 3.96 1.84
CA ILE A 9 15.35 3.57 0.60
C ILE A 9 14.46 4.72 0.12
N VAL A 10 13.63 5.28 1.01
CA VAL A 10 12.78 6.41 0.65
C VAL A 10 13.60 7.61 0.20
N LEU A 11 14.59 8.04 1.00
CA LEU A 11 15.42 9.20 0.67
C LEU A 11 16.09 9.06 -0.70
N TYR A 12 16.49 7.84 -1.07
CA TYR A 12 17.00 7.54 -2.40
C TYR A 12 15.92 7.70 -3.48
N LEU A 13 14.76 7.07 -3.29
CA LEU A 13 13.66 7.06 -4.26
C LEU A 13 13.05 8.46 -4.49
N VAL A 14 12.83 9.24 -3.43
CA VAL A 14 12.17 10.55 -3.53
C VAL A 14 13.15 11.71 -3.72
N ARG A 15 14.45 11.44 -3.95
CA ARG A 15 15.52 12.46 -4.00
C ARG A 15 15.24 13.61 -4.98
N GLN A 16 14.54 13.36 -6.08
CA GLN A 16 14.26 14.36 -7.12
C GLN A 16 12.85 14.96 -7.02
N HIS A 17 12.02 14.51 -6.06
CA HIS A 17 10.64 14.97 -5.90
C HIS A 17 10.52 16.33 -5.21
N SER A 18 9.31 16.90 -5.19
CA SER A 18 8.99 18.10 -4.41
C SER A 18 9.20 17.87 -2.90
N LEU A 19 9.45 18.94 -2.14
CA LEU A 19 9.61 18.86 -0.69
C LEU A 19 8.40 18.20 -0.01
N ALA A 20 7.18 18.59 -0.41
CA ALA A 20 5.94 18.04 0.16
C ALA A 20 5.85 16.52 -0.05
N THR A 21 6.16 16.06 -1.27
CA THR A 21 6.17 14.62 -1.59
C THR A 21 7.25 13.87 -0.80
N ARG A 22 8.43 14.48 -0.60
CA ARG A 22 9.49 13.88 0.22
C ARG A 22 9.05 13.74 1.67
N CYS A 23 8.51 14.82 2.25
CA CYS A 23 8.03 14.82 3.63
C CYS A 23 6.95 13.74 3.84
N PHE A 24 6.00 13.62 2.91
CA PHE A 24 4.95 12.59 2.98
C PHE A 24 5.54 11.17 3.00
N HIS A 25 6.41 10.83 2.05
CA HIS A 25 6.97 9.47 1.99
C HIS A 25 7.96 9.18 3.12
N CYS A 26 8.69 10.19 3.61
CA CYS A 26 9.53 10.04 4.80
C CYS A 26 8.69 9.78 6.05
N LEU A 27 7.59 10.52 6.24
CA LEU A 27 6.65 10.28 7.33
C LEU A 27 6.07 8.86 7.22
N LEU A 28 5.64 8.46 6.03
CA LEU A 28 5.12 7.13 5.76
C LEU A 28 6.14 6.02 6.07
N ALA A 29 7.42 6.22 5.73
CA ALA A 29 8.50 5.30 6.10
C ALA A 29 8.75 5.21 7.60
N VAL A 30 8.65 6.33 8.33
CA VAL A 30 8.77 6.32 9.79
C VAL A 30 7.60 5.56 10.41
N LEU A 31 6.36 5.88 10.01
CA LEU A 31 5.15 5.22 10.53
C LEU A 31 5.14 3.71 10.22
N SER A 32 5.48 3.34 8.99
CA SER A 32 5.62 1.93 8.60
C SER A 32 6.77 1.27 9.35
N GLY A 33 7.90 1.97 9.53
CA GLY A 33 9.05 1.48 10.26
C GLY A 33 8.74 1.12 11.73
N LEU A 34 7.91 1.93 12.38
CA LEU A 34 7.52 1.73 13.78
C LEU A 34 6.65 0.47 14.00
N SER A 35 5.95 0.00 12.95
CA SER A 35 5.09 -1.18 12.99
C SER A 35 5.78 -2.47 12.50
N ILE A 36 7.11 -2.40 12.25
CA ILE A 36 7.87 -3.56 11.79
C ILE A 36 8.43 -4.32 12.97
N HIS A 37 7.89 -5.51 13.17
CA HIS A 37 8.29 -6.43 14.24
C HIS A 37 8.92 -7.73 13.68
N THR A 38 8.68 -8.03 12.41
CA THR A 38 9.17 -9.25 11.74
C THR A 38 9.75 -8.95 10.36
N TRP A 39 10.57 -9.86 9.82
CA TRP A 39 11.04 -9.80 8.43
C TRP A 39 9.88 -9.73 7.42
N LEU A 40 8.80 -10.43 7.73
CA LEU A 40 7.56 -10.47 6.97
C LEU A 40 6.89 -9.09 6.91
N THR A 41 6.68 -8.43 8.05
CA THR A 41 6.16 -7.04 8.10
C THR A 41 7.10 -6.05 7.42
N PHE A 42 8.41 -6.29 7.45
CA PHE A 42 9.40 -5.49 6.73
C PHE A 42 9.26 -5.63 5.21
N LEU A 43 9.11 -6.86 4.70
CA LEU A 43 8.90 -7.13 3.27
C LEU A 43 7.60 -6.49 2.76
N LEU A 44 6.52 -6.56 3.54
CA LEU A 44 5.26 -5.87 3.22
C LEU A 44 5.43 -4.35 3.20
N ALA A 45 5.98 -3.77 4.27
CA ALA A 45 6.15 -2.32 4.40
C ALA A 45 7.07 -1.73 3.31
N SER A 46 8.18 -2.41 3.01
CA SER A 46 9.13 -1.98 1.97
C SER A 46 8.50 -1.95 0.59
N GLY A 47 7.77 -3.00 0.19
CA GLY A 47 7.09 -3.01 -1.10
C GLY A 47 5.97 -1.96 -1.18
N LEU A 48 5.15 -1.82 -0.13
CA LEU A 48 4.12 -0.77 -0.07
C LEU A 48 4.72 0.62 -0.28
N ILE A 49 5.88 0.90 0.31
CA ILE A 49 6.57 2.19 0.16
C ILE A 49 7.17 2.36 -1.25
N ILE A 50 7.83 1.34 -1.79
CA ILE A 50 8.42 1.40 -3.13
C ILE A 50 7.33 1.65 -4.18
N PHE A 51 6.25 0.87 -4.14
CA PHE A 51 5.14 1.02 -5.09
C PHE A 51 4.29 2.25 -4.82
N SER A 52 4.22 2.73 -3.58
CA SER A 52 3.63 4.05 -3.26
C SER A 52 4.39 5.17 -3.96
N VAL A 53 5.73 5.16 -3.95
CA VAL A 53 6.52 6.19 -4.65
C VAL A 53 6.31 6.11 -6.17
N ALA A 54 6.32 4.90 -6.74
CA ALA A 54 6.09 4.69 -8.17
C ALA A 54 4.68 5.18 -8.60
N ASP A 55 3.65 4.77 -7.86
CA ASP A 55 2.27 5.20 -8.09
C ASP A 55 2.07 6.71 -7.90
N TRP A 56 2.75 7.31 -6.92
CA TRP A 56 2.73 8.76 -6.73
C TRP A 56 3.37 9.51 -7.89
N HIS A 57 4.48 8.99 -8.44
CA HIS A 57 5.25 9.66 -9.48
C HIS A 57 4.67 9.46 -10.88
N GLU A 58 4.50 8.19 -11.26
CA GLU A 58 4.25 7.76 -12.63
C GLU A 58 2.77 7.41 -12.85
N ARG A 59 1.96 7.35 -11.77
CA ARG A 59 0.58 6.84 -11.79
C ARG A 59 0.47 5.41 -12.32
N THR A 60 1.58 4.68 -12.27
CA THR A 60 1.71 3.31 -12.75
C THR A 60 2.70 2.57 -11.86
N VAL A 61 2.55 1.25 -11.79
CA VAL A 61 3.53 0.38 -11.13
C VAL A 61 4.23 -0.54 -12.14
N PRO A 62 5.53 -0.82 -11.96
CA PRO A 62 6.27 -1.71 -12.83
C PRO A 62 5.75 -3.15 -12.67
N PHE A 63 5.11 -3.68 -13.72
CA PHE A 63 4.39 -4.95 -13.70
C PHE A 63 5.22 -6.13 -13.14
N PHE A 64 6.44 -6.34 -13.65
CA PHE A 64 7.27 -7.48 -13.24
C PHE A 64 7.68 -7.40 -11.77
N SER A 65 8.14 -6.23 -11.31
CA SER A 65 8.56 -6.03 -9.93
C SER A 65 7.38 -6.12 -8.97
N PHE A 66 6.23 -5.52 -9.32
CA PHE A 66 5.02 -5.57 -8.52
C PHE A 66 4.48 -7.00 -8.39
N THR A 67 4.37 -7.71 -9.51
CA THR A 67 3.89 -9.11 -9.52
C THR A 67 4.85 -10.02 -8.75
N GLY A 68 6.16 -9.87 -8.94
CA GLY A 68 7.17 -10.65 -8.22
C GLY A 68 7.09 -10.43 -6.70
N TRP A 69 6.89 -9.19 -6.27
CA TRP A 69 6.68 -8.88 -4.86
C TRP A 69 5.37 -9.47 -4.32
N CYS A 70 4.26 -9.37 -5.07
CA CYS A 70 2.98 -9.98 -4.70
C CYS A 70 3.09 -11.50 -4.53
N LEU A 71 3.76 -12.18 -5.47
CA LEU A 71 3.99 -13.63 -5.41
C LEU A 71 4.87 -14.00 -4.22
N THR A 72 5.91 -13.22 -3.94
CA THR A 72 6.77 -13.44 -2.77
C THR A 72 5.95 -13.33 -1.49
N LEU A 73 5.08 -12.32 -1.37
CA LEU A 73 4.18 -12.20 -0.22
C LEU A 73 3.22 -13.39 -0.12
N LEU A 74 2.67 -13.88 -1.23
CA LEU A 74 1.77 -15.03 -1.23
C LEU A 74 2.44 -16.31 -0.72
N VAL A 75 3.71 -16.53 -1.11
CA VAL A 75 4.50 -17.69 -0.65
C VAL A 75 4.88 -17.56 0.82
N CYS A 76 5.26 -16.34 1.25
CA CYS A 76 5.72 -16.08 2.61
C CYS A 76 4.59 -15.92 3.64
N PHE A 77 3.39 -15.53 3.20
CA PHE A 77 2.17 -15.38 3.99
C PHE A 77 1.06 -16.28 3.44
N PRO A 78 1.12 -17.60 3.65
CA PRO A 78 0.09 -18.54 3.20
C PRO A 78 -1.12 -18.47 4.14
N HIS A 79 -1.79 -17.33 4.16
CA HIS A 79 -3.00 -17.08 4.93
C HIS A 79 -4.23 -17.15 4.03
N ASP A 80 -5.35 -16.55 4.46
CA ASP A 80 -6.71 -16.74 3.96
C ASP A 80 -6.89 -16.51 2.44
N LEU A 81 -6.58 -17.54 1.64
CA LEU A 81 -6.75 -17.54 0.18
C LEU A 81 -8.22 -17.33 -0.23
N PHE A 82 -9.16 -17.75 0.61
CA PHE A 82 -10.59 -17.53 0.36
C PHE A 82 -10.93 -16.04 0.50
N GLY A 83 -10.49 -15.39 1.58
CA GLY A 83 -10.62 -13.94 1.76
C GLY A 83 -9.97 -13.14 0.64
N MET A 84 -8.79 -13.56 0.18
CA MET A 84 -8.12 -12.98 -0.99
C MET A 84 -8.99 -13.06 -2.25
N MET A 85 -9.50 -14.26 -2.56
CA MET A 85 -10.30 -14.48 -3.77
C MET A 85 -11.64 -13.74 -3.71
N LEU A 86 -12.29 -13.74 -2.55
CA LEU A 86 -13.53 -13.00 -2.31
C LEU A 86 -13.32 -11.50 -2.54
N LEU A 87 -12.27 -10.92 -1.96
CA LEU A 87 -12.01 -9.49 -2.08
C LEU A 87 -11.58 -9.11 -3.51
N ALA A 88 -10.81 -9.97 -4.18
CA ALA A 88 -10.46 -9.79 -5.60
C ALA A 88 -11.71 -9.74 -6.49
N VAL A 89 -12.68 -10.62 -6.28
CA VAL A 89 -13.94 -10.64 -7.05
C VAL A 89 -14.78 -9.41 -6.74
N MET A 90 -14.96 -9.06 -5.47
CA MET A 90 -15.78 -7.92 -5.05
C MET A 90 -15.22 -6.59 -5.57
N ILE A 91 -13.92 -6.35 -5.35
CA ILE A 91 -13.27 -5.09 -5.75
C ILE A 91 -13.00 -5.09 -7.25
N GLY A 92 -12.64 -6.23 -7.85
CA GLY A 92 -12.49 -6.35 -9.30
C GLY A 92 -13.79 -6.07 -10.04
N GLY A 93 -14.90 -6.64 -9.57
CA GLY A 93 -16.23 -6.32 -10.10
C GLY A 93 -16.56 -4.82 -9.95
N LEU A 94 -16.29 -4.24 -8.78
CA LEU A 94 -16.52 -2.82 -8.55
C LEU A 94 -15.62 -1.92 -9.42
N ALA A 95 -14.36 -2.30 -9.64
CA ALA A 95 -13.41 -1.57 -10.48
C ALA A 95 -13.86 -1.56 -11.94
N VAL A 96 -14.37 -2.70 -12.45
CA VAL A 96 -14.91 -2.81 -13.80
C VAL A 96 -16.12 -1.89 -13.99
N VAL A 97 -17.02 -1.83 -13.01
CA VAL A 97 -18.22 -0.99 -13.07
C VAL A 97 -17.91 0.50 -12.90
N SER A 98 -17.00 0.84 -11.98
CA SER A 98 -16.68 2.24 -11.64
C SER A 98 -15.66 2.89 -12.57
N GLN A 99 -14.86 2.10 -13.30
CA GLN A 99 -13.66 2.54 -14.03
C GLN A 99 -12.70 3.41 -13.20
N GLY A 100 -12.81 3.36 -11.87
CA GLY A 100 -12.13 4.28 -10.96
C GLY A 100 -10.87 3.71 -10.31
N LEU A 101 -10.65 2.39 -10.38
CA LEU A 101 -9.51 1.71 -9.75
C LEU A 101 -8.61 1.07 -10.81
N GLY A 102 -7.31 1.23 -10.63
CA GLY A 102 -6.32 0.53 -11.44
C GLY A 102 -6.26 -0.95 -11.08
N SER A 103 -5.85 -1.79 -12.04
CA SER A 103 -5.68 -3.23 -11.81
C SER A 103 -4.70 -3.53 -10.67
N ALA A 104 -3.64 -2.74 -10.53
CA ALA A 104 -2.68 -2.85 -9.44
C ALA A 104 -3.32 -2.62 -8.06
N ASP A 105 -4.25 -1.66 -7.95
CA ASP A 105 -4.95 -1.35 -6.70
C ASP A 105 -5.81 -2.53 -6.27
N VAL A 106 -6.57 -3.10 -7.21
CA VAL A 106 -7.42 -4.28 -6.97
C VAL A 106 -6.57 -5.46 -6.49
N ILE A 107 -5.46 -5.74 -7.19
CA ILE A 107 -4.54 -6.83 -6.84
C ILE A 107 -3.95 -6.60 -5.45
N LEU A 108 -3.51 -5.38 -5.14
CA LEU A 108 -2.93 -5.04 -3.84
C LEU A 108 -3.94 -5.21 -2.71
N ILE A 109 -5.16 -4.71 -2.88
CA ILE A 109 -6.19 -4.83 -1.85
C ILE A 109 -6.53 -6.31 -1.61
N ALA A 110 -6.68 -7.10 -2.67
CA ALA A 110 -6.89 -8.54 -2.55
C ALA A 110 -5.74 -9.23 -1.81
N LEU A 111 -4.49 -8.89 -2.15
CA LEU A 111 -3.31 -9.41 -1.48
C LEU A 111 -3.27 -9.04 0.00
N LEU A 112 -3.68 -7.82 0.37
CA LEU A 112 -3.78 -7.41 1.77
C LEU A 112 -4.78 -8.27 2.56
N ALA A 113 -5.86 -8.75 1.96
CA ALA A 113 -6.78 -9.70 2.61
C ALA A 113 -6.15 -11.07 2.86
N CYS A 114 -5.27 -11.51 1.97
CA CYS A 114 -4.44 -12.69 2.23
C CYS A 114 -3.54 -12.43 3.43
N VAL A 115 -2.83 -11.30 3.46
CA VAL A 115 -1.79 -11.05 4.44
C VAL A 115 -2.34 -10.70 5.83
N LEU A 116 -3.35 -9.81 5.94
CA LEU A 116 -3.80 -9.18 7.19
C LEU A 116 -5.07 -9.78 7.80
N ARG A 117 -5.66 -10.81 7.18
CA ARG A 117 -7.06 -11.25 7.37
C ARG A 117 -8.05 -10.26 6.74
N LEU A 118 -9.22 -10.76 6.34
CA LEU A 118 -10.21 -9.99 5.58
C LEU A 118 -10.67 -8.71 6.28
N GLU A 119 -10.96 -8.77 7.58
CA GLU A 119 -11.45 -7.63 8.36
C GLU A 119 -10.44 -6.48 8.40
N ALA A 120 -9.17 -6.79 8.68
CA ALA A 120 -8.10 -5.79 8.70
C ALA A 120 -7.87 -5.18 7.31
N ALA A 121 -7.91 -5.99 6.26
CA ALA A 121 -7.77 -5.51 4.90
C ALA A 121 -8.91 -4.55 4.51
N LEU A 122 -10.13 -4.82 4.94
CA LEU A 122 -11.28 -3.91 4.76
C LEU A 122 -11.08 -2.61 5.52
N ILE A 123 -10.59 -2.64 6.76
CA ILE A 123 -10.30 -1.44 7.55
C ILE A 123 -9.21 -0.60 6.86
N VAL A 124 -8.12 -1.23 6.42
CA VAL A 124 -7.04 -0.56 5.68
C VAL A 124 -7.56 0.07 4.39
N THR A 125 -8.39 -0.65 3.64
CA THR A 125 -9.02 -0.16 2.41
C THR A 125 -9.94 1.01 2.69
N LEU A 126 -10.73 0.97 3.77
CA LEU A 126 -11.62 2.05 4.17
C LEU A 126 -10.83 3.31 4.54
N ILE A 127 -9.75 3.18 5.30
CA ILE A 127 -8.85 4.29 5.64
C ILE A 127 -8.27 4.89 4.35
N ALA A 128 -7.78 4.05 3.45
CA ALA A 128 -7.22 4.47 2.17
C ALA A 128 -8.23 5.23 1.31
N CYS A 129 -9.47 4.73 1.20
CA CYS A 129 -10.55 5.42 0.50
C CYS A 129 -10.87 6.77 1.15
N GLY A 130 -10.89 6.84 2.48
CA GLY A 130 -11.11 8.08 3.23
C GLY A 130 -10.03 9.13 2.96
N THR A 131 -8.75 8.74 3.05
CA THR A 131 -7.63 9.64 2.78
C THR A 131 -7.55 10.04 1.30
N ALA A 132 -7.90 9.13 0.38
CA ALA A 132 -7.99 9.41 -1.05
C ALA A 132 -9.10 10.43 -1.35
N CYS A 133 -10.26 10.30 -0.72
CA CYS A 133 -11.36 11.25 -0.82
C CYS A 133 -10.94 12.64 -0.32
N LEU A 134 -10.32 12.72 0.86
CA LEU A 134 -9.82 13.99 1.41
C LEU A 134 -8.77 14.64 0.50
N HIS A 135 -7.83 13.86 -0.03
CA HIS A 135 -6.83 14.34 -0.98
C HIS A 135 -7.50 14.88 -2.26
N TRP A 136 -8.53 14.19 -2.76
CA TRP A 136 -9.27 14.66 -3.92
C TRP A 136 -10.03 15.96 -3.66
N ILE A 137 -10.69 16.09 -2.51
CA ILE A 137 -11.40 17.31 -2.12
C ILE A 137 -10.43 18.50 -2.06
N ALA A 138 -9.24 18.29 -1.50
CA ALA A 138 -8.25 19.34 -1.28
C ALA A 138 -7.49 19.76 -2.55
N ALA A 139 -7.08 18.81 -3.39
CA ALA A 139 -6.17 19.07 -4.52
C ALA A 139 -6.80 18.85 -5.90
N ARG A 140 -7.99 18.24 -5.97
CA ARG A 140 -8.70 17.87 -7.21
C ARG A 140 -7.78 17.26 -8.28
N PRO A 141 -6.90 16.30 -7.94
CA PRO A 141 -6.00 15.72 -8.92
C PRO A 141 -6.80 14.89 -9.95
N PRO A 142 -6.31 14.79 -11.20
CA PRO A 142 -6.98 14.02 -12.25
C PRO A 142 -7.00 12.50 -11.97
N SER A 143 -6.05 12.01 -11.17
CA SER A 143 -5.99 10.63 -10.69
C SER A 143 -5.38 10.60 -9.28
N LEU A 144 -5.73 9.56 -8.50
CA LEU A 144 -5.29 9.41 -7.11
C LEU A 144 -4.26 8.28 -6.99
N PRO A 145 -3.16 8.48 -6.24
CA PRO A 145 -2.21 7.41 -5.94
C PRO A 145 -2.78 6.50 -4.86
N MET A 146 -3.60 5.53 -5.26
CA MET A 146 -4.30 4.68 -4.32
C MET A 146 -3.35 3.78 -3.52
N ILE A 147 -2.22 3.36 -4.09
CA ILE A 147 -1.22 2.55 -3.38
C ILE A 147 -0.60 3.35 -2.23
N SER A 148 -0.38 4.65 -2.41
CA SER A 148 0.11 5.52 -1.33
C SER A 148 -0.89 5.66 -0.19
N HIS A 149 -2.18 5.73 -0.51
CA HIS A 149 -3.24 5.75 0.50
C HIS A 149 -3.40 4.40 1.20
N LEU A 150 -3.23 3.29 0.48
CA LEU A 150 -3.20 1.94 1.07
C LEU A 150 -2.00 1.75 1.98
N ALA A 151 -0.82 2.23 1.59
CA ALA A 151 0.37 2.21 2.43
C ALA A 151 0.17 3.02 3.71
N ALA A 152 -0.45 4.21 3.61
CA ALA A 152 -0.80 5.02 4.78
C ALA A 152 -1.84 4.33 5.66
N GLY A 153 -2.88 3.75 5.07
CA GLY A 153 -3.89 2.98 5.79
C GLY A 153 -3.30 1.78 6.53
N TYR A 154 -2.41 1.04 5.89
CA TYR A 154 -1.68 -0.07 6.50
C TYR A 154 -0.80 0.42 7.66
N ALA A 155 0.01 1.47 7.46
CA ALA A 155 0.87 2.00 8.52
C ALA A 155 0.07 2.47 9.74
N CYS A 156 -1.05 3.17 9.53
CA CYS A 156 -1.96 3.58 10.61
C CYS A 156 -2.58 2.38 11.32
N PHE A 157 -3.10 1.41 10.58
CA PHE A 157 -3.70 0.20 11.15
C PHE A 157 -2.69 -0.61 11.96
N ALA A 158 -1.50 -0.81 11.42
CA ALA A 158 -0.44 -1.60 12.03
C ALA A 158 0.11 -0.93 13.31
N LEU A 159 0.18 0.40 13.33
CA LEU A 159 0.56 1.15 14.54
C LEU A 159 -0.42 0.98 15.70
N VAL A 160 -1.73 0.96 15.41
CA VAL A 160 -2.77 0.83 16.44
C VAL A 160 -2.87 -0.60 16.96
N ASN A 161 -2.70 -1.59 16.09
CA ASN A 161 -2.94 -3.00 16.42
C ASN A 161 -1.66 -3.81 16.71
N GLY A 162 -0.48 -3.19 16.66
CA GLY A 162 0.80 -3.86 16.98
C GLY A 162 1.39 -4.71 15.85
N GLY A 163 1.02 -4.44 14.60
CA GLY A 163 1.44 -5.21 13.43
C GLY A 163 0.53 -6.40 13.09
N LEU A 164 1.07 -7.31 12.28
CA LEU A 164 0.46 -8.61 11.91
C LEU A 164 0.45 -9.58 13.10
#